data_AF-A0A2N5EJE3-F1
#
_entry.id   AF-A0A2N5EJE3-F1
#
_cell.length_a   1.000
_cell.length_b   1.000
_cell.length_c   1.000
_cell.angle_alpha   90.00
_cell.angle_beta   90.00
_cell.angle_gamma   90.00
#
_symmetry.space_group_name_H-M   'P 1'
#
loop_
_entity.id
_entity.type
_entity.pdbx_description
1 polymer ?
#
loop_
_entity_poly.entity_id
_entity_poly.type
_entity_poly.pdbx_seq_one_letter_code
_entity_poly.pdbx_strand_id
1 'polypeptide(L)'
;MEQWSLGHFVKPTLNTAFLAKNENGTIEIGEAEAELEISATQPDAIFSLLERLRLGDQQAWESVQGTPQDEELALIIGSLNEYGFIRETAPEHTPARKDAILATALDEAEAALRPHQHALTAPLRTLLDRALNADEADFIDLIREEKNAFLLYASLSLISWKTLCPPAVRATTLLMQRMLGEEPAPGTIDFTAFWSGEVRRCLSLIVWALVRSQAPDAARKPLPPLPIDQPDSGTNLALRLERWALHCLASFGESRFAPALRTNAHGAQKSLIEAVYAQEYYITERFIDLVSAAIALRLPRPLKKLLRRYYSEEMGHESYELRTCLALGLSEDELHSALPTPFAQLLCDTYTWLAGHHVVAYAAAATITEGLPGQPNIINEAVATSGLLSAEVNESSRKHEALNEKLFHPYISRLLLAECGEQSVDTQEIARDCYGLLLEMTWRTWEELEKLHVPQARPSLNYRMQDFL
;
A
#
# COMPACT_ATOMS: atom_id res chain seq x y z
N MET A 1 -12.93 -4.09 -20.09
CA MET A 1 -11.64 -4.79 -19.95
C MET A 1 -11.05 -4.87 -21.33
N GLU A 2 -9.88 -4.28 -21.52
CA GLU A 2 -9.12 -4.48 -22.75
C GLU A 2 -8.74 -5.96 -22.85
N GLN A 3 -8.87 -6.54 -24.05
CA GLN A 3 -8.44 -7.90 -24.30
C GLN A 3 -6.90 -7.91 -24.36
N TRP A 4 -6.27 -8.90 -23.74
CA TRP A 4 -4.82 -9.11 -23.88
C TRP A 4 -4.45 -9.15 -25.37
N SER A 5 -3.39 -8.44 -25.73
CA SER A 5 -3.01 -8.19 -27.12
C SER A 5 -1.50 -8.05 -27.26
N LEU A 6 -1.02 -8.05 -28.50
CA LEU A 6 0.41 -7.87 -28.82
C LEU A 6 0.98 -6.53 -28.38
N GLY A 7 0.14 -5.51 -28.20
CA GLY A 7 0.54 -4.20 -27.67
C GLY A 7 1.01 -4.24 -26.22
N HIS A 8 0.76 -5.34 -25.50
CA HIS A 8 1.22 -5.53 -24.13
C HIS A 8 2.67 -6.03 -24.03
N PHE A 9 3.27 -6.48 -25.13
CA PHE A 9 4.68 -6.84 -25.18
C PHE A 9 5.53 -5.59 -25.42
N VAL A 10 6.56 -5.40 -24.59
CA VAL A 10 7.54 -4.30 -24.70
C VAL A 10 8.56 -4.61 -25.79
N LYS A 11 9.12 -5.83 -25.80
CA LYS A 11 10.00 -6.33 -26.87
C LYS A 11 9.60 -7.75 -27.28
N PRO A 12 8.52 -7.86 -28.07
CA PRO A 12 8.10 -9.14 -28.60
C PRO A 12 9.17 -9.74 -29.53
N THR A 13 9.25 -11.06 -29.51
CA THR A 13 10.05 -11.86 -30.46
C THR A 13 9.28 -13.10 -30.85
N LEU A 14 9.48 -13.56 -32.08
CA LEU A 14 8.93 -14.83 -32.52
C LEU A 14 9.89 -15.93 -32.07
N ASN A 15 9.54 -16.62 -30.99
CA ASN A 15 10.32 -17.70 -30.43
C ASN A 15 10.06 -19.01 -31.18
N THR A 16 10.85 -19.27 -32.21
CA THR A 16 10.78 -20.49 -33.01
C THR A 16 12.18 -20.90 -33.48
N ALA A 17 12.56 -22.16 -33.23
CA ALA A 17 13.77 -22.73 -33.82
C ALA A 17 13.48 -23.35 -35.19
N PHE A 18 12.25 -23.80 -35.43
CA PHE A 18 11.83 -24.39 -36.69
C PHE A 18 10.93 -23.43 -37.47
N LEU A 19 11.46 -22.82 -38.52
CA LEU A 19 10.70 -21.98 -39.46
C LEU A 19 11.13 -22.35 -40.88
N ALA A 20 10.24 -23.02 -41.61
CA ALA A 20 10.52 -23.52 -42.96
C ALA A 20 9.34 -23.27 -43.89
N LYS A 21 9.59 -23.30 -45.19
CA LYS A 21 8.54 -23.29 -46.22
C LYS A 21 8.63 -24.59 -47.01
N ASN A 22 7.53 -25.31 -47.12
CA ASN A 22 7.50 -26.58 -47.85
C ASN A 22 7.31 -26.38 -49.36
N GLU A 23 7.41 -27.47 -50.13
CA GLU A 23 7.32 -27.46 -51.61
C GLU A 23 5.96 -26.95 -52.13
N ASN A 24 4.92 -27.00 -51.31
CA ASN A 24 3.58 -26.53 -51.64
C ASN A 24 3.36 -25.03 -51.32
N GLY A 25 4.38 -24.36 -50.77
CA GLY A 25 4.32 -22.95 -50.39
C GLY A 25 3.69 -22.68 -49.03
N THR A 26 3.39 -23.71 -48.22
CA THR A 26 2.94 -23.55 -46.83
C THR A 26 4.13 -23.30 -45.92
N ILE A 27 3.95 -22.42 -44.93
CA ILE A 27 4.99 -22.13 -43.93
C ILE A 27 4.75 -23.02 -42.72
N GLU A 28 5.78 -23.73 -42.29
CA GLU A 28 5.76 -24.57 -41.10
C GLU A 28 6.56 -23.87 -39.99
N ILE A 29 5.97 -23.80 -38.79
CA ILE A 29 6.57 -23.15 -37.62
C ILE A 29 6.45 -24.03 -36.38
N GLY A 30 7.47 -24.02 -35.52
CA GLY A 30 7.42 -24.61 -34.18
C GLY A 30 8.68 -24.37 -33.33
N GLU A 31 8.66 -24.79 -32.07
CA GLU A 31 9.76 -24.52 -31.13
C GLU A 31 10.98 -25.40 -31.41
N ALA A 32 10.75 -26.63 -31.87
CA ALA A 32 11.81 -27.58 -32.22
C ALA A 32 11.55 -28.34 -33.53
N GLU A 33 10.28 -28.60 -33.85
CA GLU A 33 9.81 -29.27 -35.07
C GLU A 33 8.60 -28.52 -35.63
N ALA A 34 8.02 -28.97 -36.74
CA ALA A 34 6.81 -28.36 -37.29
C ALA A 34 5.61 -28.62 -36.37
N GLU A 35 5.01 -27.56 -35.82
CA GLU A 35 3.86 -27.62 -34.91
C GLU A 35 2.61 -26.97 -35.51
N LEU A 36 2.80 -25.91 -36.31
CA LEU A 36 1.74 -25.19 -37.01
C LEU A 36 2.08 -25.04 -38.49
N GLU A 37 1.03 -25.16 -39.32
CA GLU A 37 1.07 -24.86 -40.73
C GLU A 37 0.32 -23.55 -41.01
N ILE A 38 0.99 -22.59 -41.64
CA ILE A 38 0.44 -21.30 -42.03
C ILE A 38 0.30 -21.30 -43.55
N SER A 39 -0.96 -21.27 -44.00
CA SER A 39 -1.32 -21.00 -45.39
C SER A 39 -1.59 -19.51 -45.55
N ALA A 40 -0.92 -18.86 -46.50
CA ALA A 40 -1.09 -17.44 -46.78
C ALA A 40 -1.19 -17.17 -48.28
N THR A 41 -1.88 -16.10 -48.67
CA THR A 41 -1.95 -15.67 -50.08
C THR A 41 -0.59 -15.25 -50.65
N GLN A 42 0.30 -14.71 -49.80
CA GLN A 42 1.65 -14.30 -50.15
C GLN A 42 2.70 -14.98 -49.25
N PRO A 43 2.97 -16.28 -49.44
CA PRO A 43 3.78 -17.05 -48.51
C PRO A 43 5.23 -16.55 -48.41
N ASP A 44 5.82 -16.04 -49.49
CA ASP A 44 7.18 -15.47 -49.45
C ASP A 44 7.27 -14.18 -48.61
N ALA A 45 6.23 -13.34 -48.67
CA ALA A 45 6.18 -12.10 -47.91
C ALA A 45 5.98 -12.39 -46.42
N ILE A 46 5.05 -13.31 -46.09
CA ILE A 46 4.81 -13.75 -44.71
C ILE A 46 6.04 -14.45 -44.15
N PHE A 47 6.68 -15.36 -44.90
CA PHE A 47 7.89 -16.04 -44.43
C PHE A 47 9.01 -15.04 -44.11
N SER A 48 9.26 -14.08 -45.01
CA SER A 48 10.26 -13.03 -44.80
C SER A 48 9.94 -12.15 -43.59
N LEU A 49 8.65 -11.86 -43.35
CA LEU A 49 8.21 -11.13 -42.17
C LEU A 49 8.46 -11.94 -40.90
N LEU A 50 8.06 -13.21 -40.85
CA LEU A 50 8.26 -14.10 -39.70
C LEU A 50 9.75 -14.24 -39.36
N GLU A 51 10.64 -14.32 -40.37
CA GLU A 51 12.09 -14.31 -40.14
C GLU A 51 12.56 -13.02 -39.46
N ARG A 52 12.07 -11.86 -39.89
CA ARG A 52 12.38 -10.56 -39.26
C ARG A 52 11.85 -10.48 -37.83
N LEU A 53 10.62 -10.95 -37.59
CA LEU A 53 10.02 -11.00 -36.25
C LEU A 53 10.79 -11.94 -35.32
N ARG A 54 11.30 -13.07 -35.83
CA ARG A 54 12.18 -14.00 -35.10
C ARG A 54 13.51 -13.37 -34.71
N LEU A 55 14.05 -12.50 -35.55
CA LEU A 55 15.27 -11.75 -35.27
C LEU A 55 15.05 -10.54 -34.34
N GLY A 56 13.82 -10.29 -33.90
CA GLY A 56 13.49 -9.16 -33.02
C GLY A 56 13.55 -7.79 -33.74
N ASP A 57 13.31 -7.75 -35.05
CA ASP A 57 13.28 -6.50 -35.82
C ASP A 57 12.15 -5.58 -35.35
N GLN A 58 12.51 -4.45 -34.73
CA GLN A 58 11.56 -3.52 -34.13
C GLN A 58 10.58 -2.91 -35.16
N GLN A 59 11.04 -2.59 -36.37
CA GLN A 59 10.14 -2.02 -37.40
C GLN A 59 9.13 -3.04 -37.90
N ALA A 60 9.53 -4.32 -37.98
CA ALA A 60 8.60 -5.40 -38.30
C ALA A 60 7.53 -5.55 -37.21
N TRP A 61 7.94 -5.49 -35.93
CA TRP A 61 7.01 -5.55 -34.80
C TRP A 61 6.05 -4.36 -34.75
N GLU A 62 6.55 -3.14 -34.95
CA GLU A 62 5.70 -1.94 -35.03
C GLU A 62 4.64 -2.05 -36.14
N SER A 63 4.97 -2.72 -37.26
CA SER A 63 4.03 -2.94 -38.37
C SER A 63 2.90 -3.93 -38.07
N VAL A 64 3.07 -4.80 -37.07
CA VAL A 64 2.08 -5.84 -36.70
C VAL A 64 1.41 -5.61 -35.34
N GLN A 65 1.95 -4.71 -34.50
CA GLN A 65 1.36 -4.36 -33.20
C GLN A 65 0.18 -3.38 -33.32
N GLY A 66 0.13 -2.54 -34.35
CA GLY A 66 -1.05 -1.73 -34.67
C GLY A 66 -2.18 -2.58 -35.26
N THR A 67 -3.42 -2.07 -35.32
CA THR A 67 -4.52 -2.78 -36.02
C THR A 67 -4.11 -3.04 -37.47
N PRO A 68 -3.77 -4.29 -37.86
CA PRO A 68 -3.26 -4.53 -39.20
C PRO A 68 -4.39 -4.23 -40.18
N GLN A 69 -4.10 -3.46 -41.23
CA GLN A 69 -5.10 -3.23 -42.30
C GLN A 69 -5.37 -4.51 -43.11
N ASP A 70 -4.49 -5.50 -42.98
CA ASP A 70 -4.57 -6.81 -43.60
C ASP A 70 -5.13 -7.85 -42.60
N GLU A 71 -6.34 -8.33 -42.88
CA GLU A 71 -7.05 -9.31 -42.06
C GLU A 71 -6.34 -10.69 -42.03
N GLU A 72 -5.64 -11.09 -43.10
CA GLU A 72 -4.91 -12.35 -43.15
C GLU A 72 -3.69 -12.29 -42.23
N LEU A 73 -2.93 -11.19 -42.29
CA LEU A 73 -1.79 -10.98 -41.41
C LEU A 73 -2.22 -10.91 -39.94
N ALA A 74 -3.32 -10.21 -39.64
CA ALA A 74 -3.87 -10.14 -38.29
C ALA A 74 -4.22 -11.53 -37.73
N LEU A 75 -4.82 -12.40 -38.54
CA LEU A 75 -5.18 -13.76 -38.17
C LEU A 75 -3.94 -14.62 -37.89
N ILE A 76 -2.91 -14.52 -38.73
CA ILE A 76 -1.66 -15.27 -38.58
C ILE A 76 -0.94 -14.87 -37.29
N ILE A 77 -0.69 -13.57 -37.09
CA ILE A 77 0.03 -13.09 -35.90
C ILE A 77 -0.82 -13.34 -34.63
N GLY A 78 -2.14 -13.16 -34.71
CA GLY A 78 -3.07 -13.50 -33.62
C GLY A 78 -2.97 -14.97 -33.23
N SER A 79 -2.97 -15.88 -34.20
CA SER A 79 -2.79 -17.32 -33.97
C SER A 79 -1.44 -17.60 -33.33
N LEU A 80 -0.35 -17.04 -33.87
CA LEU A 80 1.00 -17.21 -33.29
C LEU A 80 1.10 -16.73 -31.84
N ASN A 81 0.39 -15.65 -31.50
CA ASN A 81 0.28 -15.18 -30.12
C ASN A 81 -0.51 -16.17 -29.24
N GLU A 82 -1.66 -16.65 -29.71
CA GLU A 82 -2.51 -17.61 -28.99
C GLU A 82 -1.80 -18.94 -28.73
N TYR A 83 -0.99 -19.42 -29.68
CA TYR A 83 -0.17 -20.62 -29.53
C TYR A 83 1.14 -20.39 -28.75
N GLY A 84 1.43 -19.16 -28.30
CA GLY A 84 2.57 -18.85 -27.44
C GLY A 84 3.93 -18.73 -28.15
N PHE A 85 3.94 -18.60 -29.48
CA PHE A 85 5.16 -18.38 -30.25
C PHE A 85 5.70 -16.96 -30.09
N ILE A 86 4.88 -16.00 -29.68
CA ILE A 86 5.31 -14.62 -29.44
C ILE A 86 5.66 -14.45 -27.96
N ARG A 87 6.91 -14.08 -27.68
CA ARG A 87 7.46 -14.00 -26.32
C ARG A 87 8.10 -12.64 -26.03
N GLU A 88 8.04 -12.21 -24.78
CA GLU A 88 8.74 -11.02 -24.26
C GLU A 88 10.22 -11.32 -23.99
N THR A 89 11.13 -10.43 -24.39
CA THR A 89 12.58 -10.63 -24.24
C THR A 89 13.29 -9.55 -23.42
N ALA A 90 12.64 -8.43 -23.15
CA ALA A 90 13.15 -7.38 -22.30
C ALA A 90 12.05 -6.87 -21.36
N PRO A 91 11.56 -7.73 -20.44
CA PRO A 91 10.57 -7.30 -19.47
C PRO A 91 11.13 -6.12 -18.65
N GLU A 92 10.27 -5.16 -18.34
CA GLU A 92 10.68 -3.98 -17.57
C GLU A 92 11.28 -4.35 -16.21
N HIS A 93 10.72 -5.38 -15.58
CA HIS A 93 11.01 -5.83 -14.23
C HIS A 93 11.90 -7.09 -14.20
N THR A 94 13.17 -6.96 -14.57
CA THR A 94 14.14 -8.06 -14.47
C THR A 94 14.67 -8.24 -13.04
N PRO A 95 15.08 -9.47 -12.62
CA PRO A 95 15.71 -9.69 -11.31
C PRO A 95 16.88 -8.73 -11.03
N ALA A 96 17.78 -8.55 -12.00
CA ALA A 96 18.92 -7.65 -11.86
C ALA A 96 18.53 -6.18 -11.62
N ARG A 97 17.46 -5.69 -12.28
CA ARG A 97 16.94 -4.34 -12.03
C ARG A 97 16.31 -4.24 -10.64
N LYS A 98 15.56 -5.26 -10.22
CA LYS A 98 14.95 -5.31 -8.87
C LYS A 98 16.03 -5.33 -7.78
N ASP A 99 17.11 -6.08 -7.96
CA ASP A 99 18.26 -6.11 -7.06
C ASP A 99 18.98 -4.76 -6.97
N ALA A 100 19.16 -4.06 -8.10
CA ALA A 100 19.75 -2.73 -8.12
C ALA A 100 18.88 -1.69 -7.37
N ILE A 101 17.56 -1.75 -7.55
CA ILE A 101 16.61 -0.90 -6.82
C ILE A 101 16.67 -1.18 -5.33
N LEU A 102 16.67 -2.46 -4.93
CA LEU A 102 16.82 -2.87 -3.53
C LEU A 102 18.13 -2.36 -2.93
N ALA A 103 19.27 -2.54 -3.61
CA ALA A 103 20.56 -2.08 -3.12
C ALA A 103 20.56 -0.58 -2.86
N THR A 104 20.00 0.20 -3.79
CA THR A 104 19.82 1.65 -3.63
C THR A 104 18.97 2.00 -2.41
N ALA A 105 17.85 1.29 -2.20
CA ALA A 105 16.97 1.51 -1.05
C ALA A 105 17.65 1.15 0.29
N LEU A 106 18.44 0.07 0.33
CA LEU A 106 19.21 -0.32 1.52
C LEU A 106 20.29 0.71 1.85
N ASP A 107 21.01 1.19 0.85
CA ASP A 107 22.07 2.19 1.03
C ASP A 107 21.48 3.54 1.49
N GLU A 108 20.31 3.92 0.98
CA GLU A 108 19.56 5.08 1.46
C GLU A 108 19.15 4.93 2.94
N ALA A 109 18.59 3.77 3.31
CA ALA A 109 18.17 3.49 4.68
C ALA A 109 19.36 3.46 5.65
N GLU A 110 20.47 2.85 5.25
CA GLU A 110 21.70 2.79 6.04
C GLU A 110 22.27 4.20 6.25
N ALA A 111 22.32 5.02 5.19
CA ALA A 111 22.79 6.40 5.28
C ALA A 111 21.93 7.24 6.24
N ALA A 112 20.61 7.05 6.25
CA ALA A 112 19.69 7.74 7.15
C ALA A 112 19.87 7.30 8.62
N LEU A 113 20.19 6.02 8.88
CA LEU A 113 20.37 5.50 10.24
C LEU A 113 21.77 5.72 10.83
N ARG A 114 22.79 5.86 9.98
CA ARG A 114 24.20 5.98 10.40
C ARG A 114 24.46 7.08 11.45
N PRO A 115 23.87 8.30 11.36
CA PRO A 115 24.04 9.32 12.40
C PRO A 115 23.53 8.91 13.79
N HIS A 116 22.64 7.92 13.85
CA HIS A 116 21.98 7.44 15.07
C HIS A 116 22.53 6.08 15.56
N GLN A 117 23.52 5.50 14.88
CA GLN A 117 23.97 4.11 15.07
C GLN A 117 24.25 3.75 16.54
N HIS A 118 24.92 4.63 17.29
CA HIS A 118 25.25 4.39 18.69
C HIS A 118 24.02 4.25 19.59
N ALA A 119 22.99 5.08 19.39
CA ALA A 119 21.75 5.01 20.16
C ALA A 119 20.86 3.82 19.72
N LEU A 120 20.99 3.40 18.47
CA LEU A 120 20.13 2.39 17.88
C LEU A 120 20.60 0.95 18.12
N THR A 121 21.77 0.71 18.73
CA THR A 121 22.32 -0.66 18.86
C THR A 121 21.33 -1.63 19.53
N ALA A 122 20.67 -1.22 20.62
CA ALA A 122 19.68 -2.07 21.29
C ALA A 122 18.37 -2.24 20.47
N PRO A 123 17.72 -1.16 19.99
CA PRO A 123 16.59 -1.25 19.05
C PRO A 123 16.83 -2.15 17.83
N LEU A 124 18.00 -2.02 17.18
CA LEU A 124 18.39 -2.80 16.02
C LEU A 124 18.44 -4.29 16.35
N ARG A 125 19.04 -4.66 17.49
CA ARG A 125 19.09 -6.06 17.96
C ARG A 125 17.70 -6.62 18.25
N THR A 126 16.85 -5.84 18.94
CA THR A 126 15.47 -6.25 19.23
C THR A 126 14.70 -6.49 17.93
N LEU A 127 14.78 -5.58 16.96
CA LEU A 127 14.08 -5.76 15.69
C LEU A 127 14.69 -6.86 14.83
N LEU A 128 16.01 -7.07 14.85
CA LEU A 128 16.65 -8.17 14.15
C LEU A 128 16.18 -9.52 14.69
N ASP A 129 16.17 -9.69 16.02
CA ASP A 129 15.66 -10.89 16.67
C ASP A 129 14.18 -11.14 16.30
N ARG A 130 13.36 -10.09 16.36
CA ARG A 130 11.97 -10.15 15.90
C ARG A 130 11.84 -10.52 14.44
N ALA A 131 12.66 -9.97 13.54
CA ALA A 131 12.60 -10.27 12.10
C ALA A 131 12.98 -11.73 11.82
N LEU A 132 13.98 -12.26 12.52
CA LEU A 132 14.43 -13.64 12.40
C LEU A 132 13.42 -14.64 12.98
N ASN A 133 12.79 -14.29 14.10
CA ASN A 133 11.83 -15.14 14.82
C ASN A 133 10.37 -14.71 14.62
N ALA A 134 10.08 -13.97 13.54
CA ALA A 134 8.76 -13.38 13.38
C ALA A 134 7.65 -14.44 13.29
N ASP A 135 7.97 -15.72 13.05
CA ASP A 135 6.98 -16.82 12.93
C ASP A 135 6.45 -17.25 14.30
N GLU A 136 7.19 -16.92 15.34
CA GLU A 136 6.90 -17.27 16.73
C GLU A 136 6.21 -16.11 17.48
N ALA A 137 6.25 -14.90 16.94
CA ALA A 137 5.71 -13.71 17.58
C ALA A 137 4.19 -13.59 17.38
N ASP A 138 3.43 -13.49 18.48
CA ASP A 138 2.01 -13.21 18.46
C ASP A 138 1.73 -11.70 18.35
N PHE A 139 0.88 -11.32 17.40
CA PHE A 139 0.55 -9.93 17.10
C PHE A 139 -0.13 -9.22 18.28
N ILE A 140 -1.01 -9.93 18.99
CA ILE A 140 -1.80 -9.38 20.11
C ILE A 140 -0.93 -9.28 21.37
N ASP A 141 -0.09 -10.28 21.63
CA ASP A 141 0.83 -10.22 22.78
C ASP A 141 1.80 -9.04 22.66
N LEU A 142 2.32 -8.77 21.45
CA LEU A 142 3.15 -7.60 21.21
C LEU A 142 2.43 -6.28 21.54
N ILE A 143 1.14 -6.14 21.19
CA ILE A 143 0.36 -4.94 21.52
C ILE A 143 0.29 -4.71 23.03
N ARG A 144 0.23 -5.80 23.81
CA ARG A 144 0.08 -5.79 25.27
C ARG A 144 1.40 -5.57 26.01
N GLU A 145 2.49 -6.11 25.48
CA GLU A 145 3.79 -6.15 26.16
C GLU A 145 4.72 -4.99 25.78
N GLU A 146 4.71 -4.56 24.53
CA GLU A 146 5.63 -3.55 24.03
C GLU A 146 5.22 -2.14 24.48
N LYS A 147 6.09 -1.52 25.29
CA LYS A 147 5.88 -0.22 25.90
C LYS A 147 6.39 0.93 25.04
N ASN A 148 7.23 0.64 24.04
CA ASN A 148 7.69 1.62 23.07
C ASN A 148 6.81 1.57 21.81
N ALA A 149 6.05 2.64 21.56
CA ALA A 149 5.11 2.72 20.44
C ALA A 149 5.78 2.47 19.09
N PHE A 150 6.97 3.02 18.88
CA PHE A 150 7.63 2.92 17.58
C PHE A 150 8.30 1.56 17.36
N LEU A 151 8.84 0.93 18.41
CA LEU A 151 9.29 -0.47 18.32
C LEU A 151 8.11 -1.42 18.09
N LEU A 152 6.96 -1.15 18.72
CA LEU A 152 5.73 -1.90 18.45
C LEU A 152 5.37 -1.79 16.97
N TYR A 153 5.30 -0.58 16.43
CA TYR A 153 4.95 -0.35 15.02
C TYR A 153 5.86 -1.10 14.06
N ALA A 154 7.18 -0.99 14.23
CA ALA A 154 8.14 -1.72 13.40
C ALA A 154 7.97 -3.24 13.52
N SER A 155 7.60 -3.74 14.70
CA SER A 155 7.43 -5.19 14.94
C SER A 155 6.14 -5.72 14.32
N LEU A 156 5.05 -4.98 14.46
CA LEU A 156 3.78 -5.33 13.82
C LEU A 156 3.92 -5.28 12.29
N SER A 157 4.65 -4.30 11.75
CA SER A 157 4.99 -4.25 10.33
C SER A 157 5.73 -5.50 9.86
N LEU A 158 6.74 -5.97 10.61
CA LEU A 158 7.46 -7.20 10.26
C LEU A 158 6.55 -8.43 10.22
N ILE A 159 5.59 -8.53 11.14
CA ILE A 159 4.59 -9.61 11.14
C ILE A 159 3.67 -9.47 9.92
N SER A 160 3.13 -8.27 9.67
CA SER A 160 2.23 -8.02 8.55
C SER A 160 2.88 -8.28 7.21
N TRP A 161 4.14 -7.88 7.03
CA TRP A 161 4.86 -8.03 5.76
C TRP A 161 5.13 -9.47 5.37
N LYS A 162 5.02 -10.44 6.28
CA LYS A 162 5.13 -11.84 5.89
C LYS A 162 4.12 -12.29 4.86
N THR A 163 2.94 -11.69 4.89
CA THR A 163 1.89 -11.99 3.94
C THR A 163 1.79 -10.89 2.89
N LEU A 164 2.02 -9.64 3.27
CA LEU A 164 1.81 -8.48 2.38
C LEU A 164 3.03 -8.12 1.52
N CYS A 165 4.24 -8.24 2.06
CA CYS A 165 5.50 -7.91 1.36
C CYS A 165 6.70 -8.71 1.93
N PRO A 166 6.76 -10.05 1.75
CA PRO A 166 7.83 -10.88 2.30
C PRO A 166 9.25 -10.38 2.02
N PRO A 167 9.55 -9.82 0.82
CA PRO A 167 10.85 -9.21 0.55
C PRO A 167 11.27 -8.12 1.53
N ALA A 168 10.33 -7.35 2.08
CA ALA A 168 10.61 -6.28 3.03
C ALA A 168 11.13 -6.79 4.38
N VAL A 169 10.67 -7.97 4.84
CA VAL A 169 11.17 -8.61 6.08
C VAL A 169 12.66 -8.95 5.91
N ARG A 170 13.02 -9.54 4.77
CA ARG A 170 14.41 -9.91 4.48
C ARG A 170 15.29 -8.67 4.25
N ALA A 171 14.79 -7.66 3.54
CA ALA A 171 15.50 -6.39 3.37
C ALA A 171 15.76 -5.71 4.73
N THR A 172 14.78 -5.70 5.62
CA THR A 172 14.92 -5.17 6.98
C THR A 172 15.98 -5.95 7.76
N THR A 173 15.96 -7.29 7.69
CA THR A 173 16.98 -8.15 8.32
C THR A 173 18.39 -7.78 7.84
N LEU A 174 18.59 -7.63 6.52
CA LEU A 174 19.87 -7.24 5.94
C LEU A 174 20.31 -5.84 6.39
N LEU A 175 19.39 -4.87 6.45
CA LEU A 175 19.68 -3.53 6.96
C LEU A 175 20.15 -3.58 8.42
N MET A 176 19.46 -4.33 9.29
CA MET A 176 19.86 -4.47 10.69
C MET A 176 21.25 -5.10 10.82
N GLN A 177 21.52 -6.18 10.07
CA GLN A 177 22.82 -6.86 10.07
C GLN A 177 23.95 -5.91 9.63
N ARG A 178 23.75 -5.15 8.53
CA ARG A 178 24.69 -4.12 8.07
C ARG A 178 24.97 -3.08 9.16
N MET A 179 23.92 -2.55 9.79
CA MET A 179 24.03 -1.53 10.83
C MET A 179 24.74 -2.03 12.11
N LEU A 180 24.60 -3.31 12.42
CA LEU A 180 25.26 -3.97 13.55
C LEU A 180 26.68 -4.48 13.23
N GLY A 181 27.11 -4.40 11.96
CA GLY A 181 28.40 -4.94 11.51
C GLY A 181 28.45 -6.46 11.50
N GLU A 182 27.29 -7.12 11.41
CA GLU A 182 27.17 -8.58 11.31
C GLU A 182 27.30 -9.02 9.85
N GLU A 183 27.89 -10.20 9.62
CA GLU A 183 27.95 -10.75 8.27
C GLU A 183 26.52 -11.09 7.79
N PRO A 184 26.11 -10.57 6.62
CA PRO A 184 24.79 -10.89 6.09
C PRO A 184 24.70 -12.39 5.84
N ALA A 185 23.65 -13.03 6.38
CA ALA A 185 23.42 -14.44 6.09
C ALA A 185 23.25 -14.62 4.56
N PRO A 186 23.85 -15.65 3.94
CA PRO A 186 23.64 -15.92 2.52
C PRO A 186 22.16 -16.17 2.23
N GLY A 187 21.63 -15.53 1.19
CA GLY A 187 20.25 -15.71 0.75
C GLY A 187 19.80 -14.62 -0.21
N THR A 188 19.12 -15.02 -1.28
CA THR A 188 18.52 -14.10 -2.25
C THR A 188 17.17 -13.61 -1.75
N ILE A 189 16.85 -12.35 -2.03
CA ILE A 189 15.48 -11.84 -1.84
C ILE A 189 14.68 -12.19 -3.09
N ASP A 190 13.62 -12.97 -2.92
CA ASP A 190 12.76 -13.34 -4.03
C ASP A 190 11.77 -12.22 -4.38
N PHE A 191 12.03 -11.53 -5.49
CA PHE A 191 11.15 -10.51 -6.04
C PHE A 191 10.32 -10.99 -7.23
N THR A 192 10.22 -12.29 -7.52
CA THR A 192 9.51 -12.81 -8.71
C THR A 192 8.11 -12.22 -8.85
N ALA A 193 7.32 -12.22 -7.77
CA ALA A 193 5.96 -11.68 -7.74
C ALA A 193 5.83 -10.27 -7.13
N PHE A 194 6.94 -9.63 -6.72
CA PHE A 194 6.92 -8.38 -5.97
C PHE A 194 7.55 -7.22 -6.72
N TRP A 195 7.01 -6.02 -6.48
CA TRP A 195 7.63 -4.77 -6.90
C TRP A 195 8.67 -4.33 -5.87
N SER A 196 9.93 -4.15 -6.29
CA SER A 196 11.03 -3.75 -5.40
C SER A 196 10.86 -2.33 -4.86
N GLY A 197 10.08 -1.47 -5.54
CA GLY A 197 9.76 -0.12 -5.06
C GLY A 197 8.96 -0.12 -3.74
N GLU A 198 8.13 -1.13 -3.50
CA GLU A 198 7.38 -1.26 -2.23
C GLU A 198 8.31 -1.50 -1.04
N VAL A 199 9.42 -2.22 -1.26
CA VAL A 199 10.40 -2.45 -0.18
C VAL A 199 11.02 -1.14 0.29
N ARG A 200 11.21 -0.16 -0.61
CA ARG A 200 11.70 1.17 -0.23
C ARG A 200 10.73 1.88 0.73
N ARG A 201 9.42 1.79 0.48
CA ARG A 201 8.38 2.36 1.36
C ARG A 201 8.37 1.67 2.73
N CYS A 202 8.51 0.35 2.75
CA CYS A 202 8.64 -0.43 3.98
C CYS A 202 9.89 -0.05 4.79
N LEU A 203 11.06 0.09 4.13
CA LEU A 203 12.29 0.50 4.79
C LEU A 203 12.18 1.92 5.37
N SER A 204 11.48 2.84 4.70
CA SER A 204 11.20 4.18 5.22
C SER A 204 10.50 4.13 6.59
N LEU A 205 9.50 3.25 6.72
CA LEU A 205 8.80 3.01 7.99
C LEU A 205 9.75 2.51 9.08
N ILE A 206 10.60 1.53 8.78
CA ILE A 206 11.57 0.98 9.74
C ILE A 206 12.57 2.05 10.18
N VAL A 207 13.10 2.83 9.24
CA VAL A 207 14.05 3.90 9.52
C VAL A 207 13.45 4.94 10.47
N TRP A 208 12.24 5.41 10.15
CA TRP A 208 11.50 6.34 10.99
C TRP A 208 11.22 5.76 12.38
N ALA A 209 10.70 4.53 12.45
CA ALA A 209 10.33 3.90 13.71
C ALA A 209 11.56 3.68 14.63
N LEU A 210 12.69 3.27 14.08
CA LEU A 210 13.94 3.10 14.83
C LEU A 210 14.40 4.42 15.46
N VAL A 211 14.47 5.50 14.67
CA VAL A 211 14.91 6.80 15.19
C VAL A 211 13.91 7.34 16.22
N ARG A 212 12.61 7.23 15.94
CA ARG A 212 11.54 7.67 16.84
C ARG A 212 11.44 6.86 18.12
N SER A 213 11.88 5.60 18.12
CA SER A 213 11.93 4.78 19.34
C SER A 213 12.81 5.39 20.43
N GLN A 214 13.73 6.30 20.07
CA GLN A 214 14.63 7.00 21.00
C GLN A 214 14.07 8.34 21.48
N ALA A 215 12.92 8.77 20.96
CA ALA A 215 12.34 10.05 21.33
C ALA A 215 11.76 10.01 22.76
N PRO A 216 11.74 11.15 23.49
CA PRO A 216 11.19 11.21 24.85
C PRO A 216 9.71 10.79 24.94
N ASP A 217 8.97 10.92 23.84
CA ASP A 217 7.55 10.58 23.73
C ASP A 217 7.30 9.18 23.15
N ALA A 218 8.33 8.33 23.06
CA ALA A 218 8.23 6.98 22.49
C ALA A 218 7.38 6.01 23.32
N ALA A 219 7.12 6.30 24.60
CA ALA A 219 6.28 5.46 25.44
C ALA A 219 4.83 5.44 24.94
N ARG A 220 4.19 4.26 24.92
CA ARG A 220 2.77 4.08 24.57
C ARG A 220 1.87 5.03 25.34
N LYS A 221 0.83 5.54 24.68
CA LYS A 221 -0.20 6.34 25.35
C LYS A 221 -1.04 5.45 26.28
N PRO A 222 -1.38 5.92 27.49
CA PRO A 222 -2.23 5.16 28.38
C PRO A 222 -3.63 5.06 27.78
N LEU A 223 -4.17 3.84 27.71
CA LEU A 223 -5.55 3.60 27.32
C LEU A 223 -6.40 3.41 28.59
N PRO A 224 -7.46 4.23 28.80
CA PRO A 224 -8.42 3.99 29.86
C PRO A 224 -9.01 2.57 29.79
N PRO A 225 -9.38 1.95 30.92
CA PRO A 225 -9.97 0.62 30.90
C PRO A 225 -11.33 0.63 30.18
N LEU A 226 -11.58 -0.39 29.37
CA LEU A 226 -12.88 -0.70 28.80
C LEU A 226 -13.34 -2.07 29.34
N PRO A 227 -14.30 -2.12 30.28
CA PRO A 227 -14.78 -3.37 30.86
C PRO A 227 -15.43 -4.29 29.82
N ILE A 228 -14.98 -5.55 29.81
CA ILE A 228 -15.44 -6.62 28.93
C ILE A 228 -15.50 -7.90 29.77
N ASP A 229 -16.61 -8.10 30.48
CA ASP A 229 -16.70 -9.16 31.49
C ASP A 229 -17.54 -10.37 31.03
N GLN A 230 -18.25 -10.24 29.91
CA GLN A 230 -19.13 -11.27 29.37
C GLN A 230 -19.22 -11.19 27.84
N PRO A 231 -19.62 -12.28 27.17
CA PRO A 231 -19.99 -12.25 25.76
C PRO A 231 -21.05 -11.19 25.48
N ASP A 232 -20.96 -10.55 24.31
CA ASP A 232 -21.88 -9.48 23.92
C ASP A 232 -21.96 -9.36 22.38
N SER A 233 -23.01 -8.70 21.88
CA SER A 233 -23.19 -8.48 20.45
C SER A 233 -22.12 -7.55 19.87
N GLY A 234 -21.73 -7.78 18.61
CA GLY A 234 -20.84 -6.88 17.89
C GLY A 234 -21.37 -5.45 17.81
N THR A 235 -22.68 -5.24 17.70
CA THR A 235 -23.29 -3.91 17.75
C THR A 235 -22.98 -3.18 19.07
N ASN A 236 -23.12 -3.87 20.20
CA ASN A 236 -22.81 -3.28 21.51
C ASN A 236 -21.30 -3.03 21.68
N LEU A 237 -20.46 -3.89 21.11
CA LEU A 237 -19.02 -3.65 21.04
C LEU A 237 -18.72 -2.35 20.26
N ALA A 238 -19.31 -2.16 19.08
CA ALA A 238 -19.13 -0.95 18.26
C ALA A 238 -19.47 0.32 19.06
N LEU A 239 -20.66 0.37 19.68
CA LEU A 239 -21.12 1.51 20.45
C LEU A 239 -20.29 1.77 21.72
N ARG A 240 -19.69 0.73 22.31
CA ARG A 240 -18.75 0.89 23.43
C ARG A 240 -17.42 1.46 22.95
N LEU A 241 -16.86 0.93 21.86
CA LEU A 241 -15.59 1.39 21.30
C LEU A 241 -15.67 2.84 20.82
N GLU A 242 -16.74 3.26 20.14
CA GLU A 242 -16.92 4.65 19.70
C GLU A 242 -16.92 5.64 20.89
N ARG A 243 -17.61 5.31 21.98
CA ARG A 243 -17.61 6.14 23.21
C ARG A 243 -16.25 6.11 23.90
N TRP A 244 -15.61 4.94 23.94
CA TRP A 244 -14.29 4.76 24.52
C TRP A 244 -13.21 5.52 23.74
N ALA A 245 -13.33 5.61 22.40
CA ALA A 245 -12.42 6.36 21.54
C ALA A 245 -12.32 7.83 21.96
N LEU A 246 -13.48 8.48 22.18
CA LEU A 246 -13.54 9.87 22.63
C LEU A 246 -12.87 10.05 24.00
N HIS A 247 -13.03 9.08 24.91
CA HIS A 247 -12.38 9.11 26.21
C HIS A 247 -10.85 8.91 26.11
N CYS A 248 -10.40 8.01 25.23
CA CYS A 248 -8.98 7.79 24.95
C CYS A 248 -8.33 9.04 24.36
N LEU A 249 -8.93 9.63 23.32
CA LEU A 249 -8.40 10.84 22.68
C LEU A 249 -8.25 12.00 23.68
N ALA A 250 -9.22 12.19 24.58
CA ALA A 250 -9.12 13.18 25.64
C ALA A 250 -7.97 12.90 26.62
N SER A 251 -7.59 11.63 26.82
CA SER A 251 -6.49 11.23 27.71
C SER A 251 -5.09 11.35 27.08
N PHE A 252 -4.98 11.45 25.76
CA PHE A 252 -3.69 11.51 25.06
C PHE A 252 -3.00 12.88 25.17
N GLY A 253 -3.74 13.90 25.60
CA GLY A 253 -3.28 15.28 25.78
C GLY A 253 -3.82 16.23 24.71
N GLU A 254 -3.46 17.51 24.83
CA GLU A 254 -3.83 18.53 23.84
C GLU A 254 -3.11 18.26 22.50
N SER A 255 -3.88 18.25 21.40
CA SER A 255 -3.32 18.12 20.05
C SER A 255 -2.73 19.44 19.56
N ARG A 256 -1.53 19.38 18.96
CA ARG A 256 -0.92 20.52 18.26
C ARG A 256 -1.39 20.62 16.81
N PHE A 257 -1.75 19.49 16.21
CA PHE A 257 -2.17 19.42 14.81
C PHE A 257 -3.44 20.21 14.51
N ALA A 258 -4.53 19.99 15.25
CA ALA A 258 -5.80 20.65 14.96
C ALA A 258 -5.71 22.19 15.06
N PRO A 259 -5.02 22.79 16.06
CA PRO A 259 -4.75 24.23 16.06
C PRO A 259 -3.92 24.72 14.86
N ALA A 260 -2.89 23.97 14.46
CA ALA A 260 -2.06 24.32 13.31
C ALA A 260 -2.87 24.34 12.00
N LEU A 261 -3.79 23.38 11.81
CA LEU A 261 -4.66 23.37 10.64
C LEU A 261 -5.60 24.58 10.56
N ARG A 262 -6.00 25.18 11.70
CA ARG A 262 -7.03 26.24 11.72
C ARG A 262 -6.53 27.62 11.32
N THR A 263 -5.23 27.89 11.42
CA THR A 263 -4.69 29.23 11.17
C THR A 263 -3.34 29.18 10.48
N ASN A 264 -3.04 30.18 9.64
CA ASN A 264 -1.70 30.29 9.06
C ASN A 264 -0.70 31.08 9.92
N ALA A 265 -0.89 31.11 11.25
CA ALA A 265 0.00 31.89 12.13
C ALA A 265 1.47 31.43 12.07
N HIS A 266 1.69 30.16 11.72
CA HIS A 266 3.01 29.55 11.58
C HIS A 266 3.50 29.47 10.12
N GLY A 267 2.76 30.00 9.15
CA GLY A 267 3.16 30.05 7.74
C GLY A 267 3.19 28.71 6.97
N ALA A 268 2.73 27.62 7.59
CA ALA A 268 2.78 26.27 7.00
C ALA A 268 1.39 25.61 6.85
N GLN A 269 0.29 26.35 7.01
CA GLN A 269 -1.07 25.78 6.95
C GLN A 269 -1.33 25.09 5.60
N LYS A 270 -0.92 25.75 4.50
CA LYS A 270 -1.09 25.18 3.15
C LYS A 270 -0.35 23.86 2.99
N SER A 271 0.95 23.83 3.32
CA SER A 271 1.77 22.61 3.20
C SER A 271 1.29 21.49 4.10
N LEU A 272 0.76 21.81 5.29
CA LEU A 272 0.17 20.82 6.17
C LEU A 272 -1.11 20.21 5.56
N ILE A 273 -1.98 21.02 4.95
CA ILE A 273 -3.17 20.53 4.23
C ILE A 273 -2.79 19.68 3.02
N GLU A 274 -1.82 20.13 2.22
CA GLU A 274 -1.27 19.36 1.09
C GLU A 274 -0.74 18.00 1.54
N ALA A 275 0.02 17.95 2.64
CA ALA A 275 0.56 16.70 3.17
C ALA A 275 -0.53 15.73 3.65
N VAL A 276 -1.61 16.27 4.23
CA VAL A 276 -2.77 15.46 4.67
C VAL A 276 -3.44 14.81 3.46
N TYR A 277 -3.79 15.58 2.43
CA TYR A 277 -4.44 15.01 1.24
C TYR A 277 -3.52 14.06 0.46
N ALA A 278 -2.21 14.29 0.44
CA ALA A 278 -1.27 13.34 -0.15
C ALA A 278 -1.28 11.98 0.58
N GLN A 279 -1.49 11.97 1.90
CA GLN A 279 -1.64 10.75 2.68
C GLN A 279 -3.00 10.10 2.48
N GLU A 280 -4.08 10.89 2.48
CA GLU A 280 -5.42 10.38 2.21
C GLU A 280 -5.49 9.76 0.82
N TYR A 281 -4.84 10.37 -0.19
CA TYR A 281 -4.70 9.78 -1.52
C TYR A 281 -3.98 8.44 -1.49
N TYR A 282 -2.82 8.35 -0.81
CA TYR A 282 -2.10 7.07 -0.68
C TYR A 282 -2.94 5.99 0.03
N ILE A 283 -3.68 6.35 1.08
CA ILE A 283 -4.52 5.40 1.83
C ILE A 283 -5.72 4.97 0.97
N THR A 284 -6.36 5.90 0.26
CA THR A 284 -7.53 5.61 -0.58
C THR A 284 -7.15 4.77 -1.81
N GLU A 285 -5.97 4.99 -2.40
CA GLU A 285 -5.42 4.15 -3.46
C GLU A 285 -5.29 2.68 -3.00
N ARG A 286 -4.85 2.47 -1.76
CA ARG A 286 -4.69 1.12 -1.17
C ARG A 286 -5.95 0.62 -0.47
N PHE A 287 -7.06 1.36 -0.50
CA PHE A 287 -8.23 1.01 0.30
C PHE A 287 -8.85 -0.32 -0.11
N ILE A 288 -8.82 -0.60 -1.41
CA ILE A 288 -9.26 -1.89 -1.95
C ILE A 288 -8.44 -3.07 -1.38
N ASP A 289 -7.15 -2.87 -1.08
CA ASP A 289 -6.31 -3.89 -0.44
C ASP A 289 -6.80 -4.14 1.00
N LEU A 290 -7.14 -3.06 1.72
CA LEU A 290 -7.61 -3.11 3.11
C LEU A 290 -8.85 -3.99 3.27
N VAL A 291 -9.77 -3.96 2.30
CA VAL A 291 -11.02 -4.76 2.33
C VAL A 291 -10.82 -6.16 1.74
N SER A 292 -9.93 -6.31 0.74
CA SER A 292 -9.78 -7.54 -0.05
C SER A 292 -9.41 -8.77 0.78
N ALA A 293 -8.53 -8.60 1.76
CA ALA A 293 -8.10 -9.70 2.64
C ALA A 293 -9.29 -10.32 3.41
N ALA A 294 -10.24 -9.50 3.88
CA ALA A 294 -11.45 -9.99 4.54
C ALA A 294 -12.41 -10.71 3.58
N ILE A 295 -12.48 -10.28 2.30
CA ILE A 295 -13.34 -10.92 1.28
C ILE A 295 -12.88 -12.35 0.98
N ALA A 296 -11.58 -12.61 1.04
CA ALA A 296 -11.01 -13.93 0.79
C ALA A 296 -11.45 -14.98 1.82
N LEU A 297 -11.78 -14.54 3.05
CA LEU A 297 -12.18 -15.43 4.15
C LEU A 297 -13.56 -16.10 3.92
N ARG A 298 -13.75 -17.27 4.54
CA ARG A 298 -15.01 -18.04 4.51
C ARG A 298 -15.99 -17.54 5.58
N LEU A 299 -16.44 -16.29 5.43
CA LEU A 299 -17.33 -15.60 6.36
C LEU A 299 -18.81 -15.91 6.11
N PRO A 300 -19.69 -15.69 7.11
CA PRO A 300 -21.14 -15.74 6.93
C PRO A 300 -21.62 -14.90 5.74
N ARG A 301 -22.63 -15.40 5.02
CA ARG A 301 -23.12 -14.79 3.78
C ARG A 301 -23.52 -13.30 3.93
N PRO A 302 -24.21 -12.86 5.01
CA PRO A 302 -24.53 -11.45 5.21
C PRO A 302 -23.29 -10.55 5.33
N LEU A 303 -22.34 -10.91 6.20
CA LEU A 303 -21.07 -10.19 6.35
C LEU A 303 -20.27 -10.16 5.04
N LYS A 304 -20.20 -11.28 4.32
CA LYS A 304 -19.52 -11.36 3.02
C LYS A 304 -20.19 -10.48 1.95
N LYS A 305 -21.51 -10.34 1.98
CA LYS A 305 -22.25 -9.43 1.10
C LYS A 305 -21.91 -7.97 1.43
N LEU A 306 -21.84 -7.62 2.71
CA LEU A 306 -21.50 -6.27 3.14
C LEU A 306 -20.06 -5.89 2.78
N LEU A 307 -19.08 -6.78 3.01
CA LEU A 307 -17.67 -6.54 2.62
C LEU A 307 -17.50 -6.34 1.11
N ARG A 308 -18.21 -7.12 0.28
CA ARG A 308 -18.19 -6.94 -1.18
C ARG A 308 -18.84 -5.64 -1.63
N ARG A 309 -19.92 -5.24 -0.94
CA ARG A 309 -20.54 -3.93 -1.18
C ARG A 309 -19.54 -2.83 -0.84
N TYR A 310 -18.91 -2.90 0.33
CA TYR A 310 -17.94 -1.92 0.79
C TYR A 310 -16.76 -1.81 -0.19
N TYR A 311 -16.16 -2.93 -0.60
CA TYR A 311 -15.14 -2.94 -1.66
C TYR A 311 -15.61 -2.27 -2.95
N SER A 312 -16.84 -2.55 -3.39
CA SER A 312 -17.38 -1.95 -4.62
C SER A 312 -17.70 -0.46 -4.47
N GLU A 313 -17.97 0.01 -3.25
CA GLU A 313 -18.18 1.42 -2.94
C GLU A 313 -16.84 2.16 -2.98
N GLU A 314 -15.80 1.64 -2.34
CA GLU A 314 -14.47 2.27 -2.27
C GLU A 314 -13.69 2.28 -3.59
N MET A 315 -14.03 1.40 -4.53
CA MET A 315 -13.36 1.36 -5.83
C MET A 315 -13.56 2.67 -6.59
N GLY A 316 -12.46 3.40 -6.87
CA GLY A 316 -12.49 4.69 -7.55
C GLY A 316 -12.54 5.89 -6.60
N HIS A 317 -12.57 5.69 -5.28
CA HIS A 317 -12.56 6.77 -4.29
C HIS A 317 -11.26 7.59 -4.31
N GLU A 318 -10.14 6.96 -4.66
CA GLU A 318 -8.84 7.61 -4.82
C GLU A 318 -8.87 8.77 -5.83
N SER A 319 -9.79 8.73 -6.81
CA SER A 319 -9.99 9.80 -7.79
C SER A 319 -10.53 11.11 -7.18
N TYR A 320 -11.21 11.06 -6.03
CA TYR A 320 -11.64 12.26 -5.32
C TYR A 320 -10.45 12.93 -4.62
N GLU A 321 -9.61 12.14 -3.95
CA GLU A 321 -8.41 12.67 -3.28
C GLU A 321 -7.36 13.16 -4.25
N LEU A 322 -7.18 12.46 -5.38
CA LEU A 322 -6.29 12.94 -6.45
C LEU A 322 -6.74 14.31 -6.95
N ARG A 323 -8.03 14.50 -7.24
CA ARG A 323 -8.54 15.81 -7.67
C ARG A 323 -8.30 16.92 -6.65
N THR A 324 -8.43 16.61 -5.37
CA THR A 324 -8.13 17.57 -4.30
C THR A 324 -6.64 17.91 -4.26
N CYS A 325 -5.75 16.92 -4.42
CA CYS A 325 -4.31 17.13 -4.53
C CYS A 325 -3.94 18.00 -5.75
N LEU A 326 -4.55 17.74 -6.91
CA LEU A 326 -4.36 18.53 -8.12
C LEU A 326 -4.81 19.99 -7.92
N ALA A 327 -5.97 20.20 -7.28
CA ALA A 327 -6.49 21.53 -6.96
C ALA A 327 -5.59 22.29 -5.97
N LEU A 328 -4.86 21.59 -5.10
CA LEU A 328 -3.87 22.15 -4.19
C LEU A 328 -2.55 22.54 -4.90
N GLY A 329 -2.36 22.08 -6.14
CA GLY A 329 -1.21 22.36 -6.99
C GLY A 329 -0.14 21.28 -6.99
N LEU A 330 -0.44 20.08 -6.47
CA LEU A 330 0.43 18.90 -6.60
C LEU A 330 0.20 18.24 -7.97
N SER A 331 1.20 17.53 -8.50
CA SER A 331 1.02 16.67 -9.68
C SER A 331 0.90 15.19 -9.30
N GLU A 332 0.25 14.41 -10.17
CA GLU A 332 0.12 12.95 -10.00
C GLU A 332 1.49 12.26 -9.99
N ASP A 333 2.39 12.65 -10.91
CA ASP A 333 3.76 12.14 -10.97
C ASP A 333 4.53 12.39 -9.66
N GLU A 334 4.35 13.56 -9.04
CA GLU A 334 4.96 13.90 -7.76
C GLU A 334 4.41 13.03 -6.63
N LEU A 335 3.10 12.77 -6.61
CA LEU A 335 2.45 11.90 -5.61
C LEU A 335 2.94 10.46 -5.72
N HIS A 336 3.02 9.91 -6.94
CA HIS A 336 3.49 8.53 -7.17
C HIS A 336 4.98 8.35 -6.87
N SER A 337 5.77 9.40 -7.10
CA SER A 337 7.23 9.39 -6.86
C SER A 337 7.61 9.66 -5.40
N ALA A 338 6.73 10.31 -4.63
CA ALA A 338 6.96 10.60 -3.23
C ALA A 338 6.95 9.33 -2.36
N LEU A 339 7.66 9.38 -1.24
CA LEU A 339 7.48 8.39 -0.19
C LEU A 339 6.21 8.75 0.60
N PRO A 340 5.32 7.78 0.86
CA PRO A 340 4.24 8.01 1.81
C PRO A 340 4.85 8.29 3.18
N THR A 341 4.09 8.97 4.03
CA THR A 341 4.50 9.08 5.43
C THR A 341 4.60 7.68 6.03
N PRO A 342 5.58 7.42 6.90
CA PRO A 342 5.75 6.13 7.57
C PRO A 342 4.46 5.57 8.17
N PHE A 343 3.59 6.44 8.69
CA PHE A 343 2.30 6.04 9.18
C PHE A 343 1.33 5.56 8.10
N ALA A 344 1.22 6.24 6.96
CA ALA A 344 0.24 5.86 5.95
C ALA A 344 0.51 4.42 5.47
N GLN A 345 1.79 4.06 5.31
CA GLN A 345 2.22 2.67 5.10
C GLN A 345 1.82 1.76 6.27
N LEU A 346 2.15 2.14 7.51
CA LEU A 346 1.86 1.37 8.72
C LEU A 346 0.37 1.06 8.88
N LEU A 347 -0.49 2.07 8.69
CA LEU A 347 -1.94 1.95 8.78
C LEU A 347 -2.45 0.96 7.74
N CYS A 348 -2.02 1.13 6.48
CA CYS A 348 -2.43 0.24 5.39
C CYS A 348 -2.06 -1.22 5.69
N ASP A 349 -0.82 -1.47 6.10
CA ASP A 349 -0.34 -2.83 6.34
C ASP A 349 -0.97 -3.45 7.59
N THR A 350 -1.11 -2.68 8.67
CA THR A 350 -1.76 -3.13 9.91
C THR A 350 -3.22 -3.48 9.67
N TYR A 351 -3.95 -2.59 9.01
CA TYR A 351 -5.39 -2.75 8.79
C TYR A 351 -5.70 -3.87 7.80
N THR A 352 -4.89 -4.02 6.73
CA THR A 352 -4.98 -5.14 5.79
C THR A 352 -4.68 -6.47 6.49
N TRP A 353 -3.69 -6.51 7.38
CA TRP A 353 -3.40 -7.71 8.15
C TRP A 353 -4.57 -8.08 9.08
N LEU A 354 -5.16 -7.12 9.79
CA LEU A 354 -6.35 -7.34 10.62
C LEU A 354 -7.53 -7.88 9.80
N ALA A 355 -7.74 -7.38 8.59
CA ALA A 355 -8.80 -7.85 7.70
C ALA A 355 -8.67 -9.36 7.38
N GLY A 356 -7.44 -9.86 7.24
CA GLY A 356 -7.16 -11.27 6.99
C GLY A 356 -7.13 -12.18 8.24
N HIS A 357 -6.90 -11.63 9.44
CA HIS A 357 -6.60 -12.43 10.64
C HIS A 357 -7.58 -12.21 11.80
N HIS A 358 -8.09 -10.99 11.99
CA HIS A 358 -9.01 -10.62 13.08
C HIS A 358 -10.17 -9.74 12.57
N VAL A 359 -11.12 -10.36 11.86
CA VAL A 359 -12.24 -9.65 11.19
C VAL A 359 -13.07 -8.77 12.13
N VAL A 360 -13.24 -9.15 13.39
CA VAL A 360 -13.96 -8.31 14.38
C VAL A 360 -13.17 -7.06 14.73
N ALA A 361 -11.85 -7.17 14.89
CA ALA A 361 -10.97 -6.03 15.12
C ALA A 361 -10.91 -5.11 13.88
N TYR A 362 -10.85 -5.69 12.68
CA TYR A 362 -10.98 -4.95 11.43
C TYR A 362 -12.31 -4.18 11.35
N ALA A 363 -13.44 -4.86 11.57
CA ALA A 363 -14.76 -4.24 11.54
C ALA A 363 -14.90 -3.11 12.58
N ALA A 364 -14.34 -3.29 13.77
CA ALA A 364 -14.27 -2.25 14.79
C ALA A 364 -13.44 -1.05 14.32
N ALA A 365 -12.26 -1.30 13.75
CA ALA A 365 -11.32 -0.27 13.33
C ALA A 365 -11.76 0.55 12.12
N ALA A 366 -12.82 0.15 11.40
CA ALA A 366 -13.34 0.93 10.27
C ALA A 366 -13.73 2.38 10.62
N THR A 367 -14.10 2.68 11.87
CA THR A 367 -14.34 4.09 12.28
C THR A 367 -13.09 4.96 12.27
N ILE A 368 -11.89 4.36 12.31
CA ILE A 368 -10.62 5.10 12.29
C ILE A 368 -10.36 5.66 10.89
N THR A 369 -10.75 4.94 9.84
CA THR A 369 -10.58 5.35 8.44
C THR A 369 -11.80 6.13 7.92
N GLU A 370 -13.02 5.76 8.34
CA GLU A 370 -14.27 6.39 7.88
C GLU A 370 -14.74 7.57 8.73
N GLY A 371 -14.08 7.79 9.86
CA GLY A 371 -14.49 8.77 10.86
C GLY A 371 -15.54 8.24 11.84
N LEU A 372 -15.69 8.98 12.95
CA LEU A 372 -16.65 8.67 14.01
C LEU A 372 -18.04 9.21 13.64
N PRO A 373 -19.13 8.45 13.89
CA PRO A 373 -20.49 8.93 13.70
C PRO A 373 -20.74 10.30 14.36
N GLY A 374 -21.18 11.27 13.56
CA GLY A 374 -21.57 12.59 14.03
C GLY A 374 -20.40 13.52 14.39
N GLN A 375 -19.16 13.17 14.05
CA GLN A 375 -18.01 14.07 14.13
C GLN A 375 -17.73 14.71 12.77
N PRO A 376 -17.59 16.04 12.68
CA PRO A 376 -17.24 16.70 11.43
C PRO A 376 -15.80 16.42 11.02
N ASN A 377 -15.52 16.45 9.71
CA ASN A 377 -14.14 16.37 9.22
C ASN A 377 -13.42 17.72 9.43
N ILE A 378 -12.48 17.75 10.37
CA ILE A 378 -11.72 18.95 10.74
C ILE A 378 -10.80 19.47 9.61
N ILE A 379 -10.39 18.60 8.69
CA ILE A 379 -9.51 18.95 7.56
C ILE A 379 -10.33 19.73 6.53
N ASN A 380 -11.50 19.21 6.15
CA ASN A 380 -12.42 19.91 5.23
C ASN A 380 -12.90 21.25 5.81
N GLU A 381 -13.07 21.33 7.13
CA GLU A 381 -13.39 22.58 7.82
C GLU A 381 -12.21 23.58 7.78
N ALA A 382 -10.98 23.10 7.94
CA ALA A 382 -9.76 23.90 7.79
C ALA A 382 -9.58 24.42 6.36
N VAL A 383 -9.86 23.59 5.34
CA VAL A 383 -9.84 24.00 3.93
C VAL A 383 -10.84 25.12 3.68
N ALA A 384 -12.07 24.96 4.15
CA ALA A 384 -13.15 25.94 3.98
C ALA A 384 -12.84 27.30 4.64
N THR A 385 -12.05 27.30 5.72
CA THR A 385 -11.77 28.49 6.54
C THR A 385 -10.36 29.07 6.37
N SER A 386 -9.47 28.43 5.58
CA SER A 386 -8.05 28.80 5.49
C SER A 386 -7.81 30.23 4.97
N GLY A 387 -8.61 30.70 4.01
CA GLY A 387 -8.37 31.97 3.32
C GLY A 387 -7.15 31.98 2.39
N LEU A 388 -6.31 30.92 2.39
CA LEU A 388 -5.16 30.76 1.48
C LEU A 388 -5.48 29.93 0.24
N LEU A 389 -6.50 29.07 0.34
CA LEU A 389 -6.83 28.07 -0.67
C LEU A 389 -7.93 28.58 -1.60
N SER A 390 -7.93 28.12 -2.85
CA SER A 390 -8.97 28.45 -3.81
C SER A 390 -10.31 27.80 -3.42
N ALA A 391 -11.41 28.37 -3.90
CA ALA A 391 -12.74 27.78 -3.71
C ALA A 391 -12.87 26.37 -4.33
N GLU A 392 -12.08 26.09 -5.37
CA GLU A 392 -12.04 24.78 -6.04
C GLU A 392 -11.53 23.68 -5.12
N VAL A 393 -10.53 23.95 -4.28
CA VAL A 393 -10.02 22.98 -3.29
C VAL A 393 -11.13 22.59 -2.30
N ASN A 394 -11.89 23.57 -1.82
CA ASN A 394 -13.03 23.32 -0.93
C ASN A 394 -14.14 22.55 -1.66
N GLU A 395 -14.43 22.85 -2.92
CA GLU A 395 -15.40 22.08 -3.70
C GLU A 395 -14.97 20.62 -3.89
N SER A 396 -13.69 20.38 -4.21
CA SER A 396 -13.16 19.03 -4.42
C SER A 396 -13.20 18.19 -3.14
N SER A 397 -12.67 18.73 -2.04
CA SER A 397 -12.64 18.04 -0.74
C SER A 397 -14.03 17.66 -0.21
N ARG A 398 -15.03 18.52 -0.42
CA ARG A 398 -16.42 18.24 0.01
C ARG A 398 -17.12 17.16 -0.82
N LYS A 399 -16.63 16.83 -2.02
CA LYS A 399 -17.24 15.78 -2.86
C LYS A 399 -17.07 14.38 -2.24
N HIS A 400 -15.90 14.08 -1.68
CA HIS A 400 -15.68 12.80 -1.00
C HIS A 400 -16.53 12.70 0.27
N GLU A 401 -16.52 13.75 1.11
CA GLU A 401 -17.34 13.79 2.33
C GLU A 401 -18.84 13.58 2.04
N ALA A 402 -19.37 14.27 1.02
CA ALA A 402 -20.76 14.10 0.60
C ALA A 402 -21.08 12.67 0.09
N LEU A 403 -20.10 12.00 -0.53
CA LEU A 403 -20.24 10.60 -0.95
C LEU A 403 -20.30 9.68 0.27
N ASN A 404 -19.42 9.88 1.25
CA ASN A 404 -19.36 9.08 2.47
C ASN A 404 -20.64 9.24 3.31
N GLU A 405 -21.19 10.45 3.37
CA GLU A 405 -22.50 10.72 3.98
C GLU A 405 -23.62 9.97 3.25
N LYS A 406 -23.65 10.03 1.91
CA LYS A 406 -24.66 9.34 1.09
C LYS A 406 -24.60 7.82 1.25
N LEU A 407 -23.41 7.27 1.42
CA LEU A 407 -23.16 5.83 1.58
C LEU A 407 -23.24 5.36 3.03
N PHE A 408 -23.38 6.29 3.99
CA PHE A 408 -23.40 6.04 5.43
C PHE A 408 -22.11 5.41 5.97
N HIS A 409 -20.97 5.75 5.38
CA HIS A 409 -19.66 5.20 5.74
C HIS A 409 -19.23 5.42 7.20
N PRO A 410 -19.55 6.54 7.87
CA PRO A 410 -19.28 6.66 9.30
C PRO A 410 -19.93 5.55 10.16
N TYR A 411 -20.96 4.88 9.65
CA TYR A 411 -21.65 3.78 10.33
C TYR A 411 -21.21 2.38 9.86
N ILE A 412 -20.24 2.26 8.94
CA ILE A 412 -19.86 0.96 8.37
C ILE A 412 -19.38 -0.02 9.44
N SER A 413 -18.67 0.47 10.47
CA SER A 413 -18.23 -0.35 11.60
C SER A 413 -19.40 -1.02 12.31
N ARG A 414 -20.47 -0.26 12.57
CA ARG A 414 -21.70 -0.80 13.19
C ARG A 414 -22.37 -1.84 12.29
N LEU A 415 -22.41 -1.60 10.98
CA LEU A 415 -22.99 -2.53 10.01
C LEU A 415 -22.21 -3.85 9.95
N LEU A 416 -20.88 -3.78 9.89
CA LEU A 416 -20.01 -4.96 9.85
C LEU A 416 -20.10 -5.75 11.15
N LEU A 417 -20.04 -5.09 12.30
CA LEU A 417 -20.09 -5.74 13.60
C LEU A 417 -21.48 -6.32 13.93
N ALA A 418 -22.56 -5.73 13.42
CA ALA A 418 -23.90 -6.32 13.55
C ALA A 418 -23.97 -7.71 12.89
N GLU A 419 -23.29 -7.90 11.76
CA GLU A 419 -23.24 -9.18 11.05
C GLU A 419 -22.22 -10.18 11.63
N CYS A 420 -21.38 -9.75 12.58
CA CYS A 420 -20.48 -10.64 13.32
C CYS A 420 -21.21 -11.43 14.43
N GLY A 421 -22.36 -10.95 14.91
CA GLY A 421 -23.14 -11.60 15.97
C GLY A 421 -22.55 -11.42 17.37
N GLU A 422 -22.85 -12.36 18.28
CA GLU A 422 -22.28 -12.39 19.64
C GLU A 422 -20.79 -12.77 19.61
N GLN A 423 -19.98 -12.05 20.38
CA GLN A 423 -18.53 -12.21 20.47
C GLN A 423 -18.13 -12.68 21.87
N SER A 424 -17.15 -13.58 21.95
CA SER A 424 -16.52 -13.95 23.22
C SER A 424 -15.82 -12.75 23.86
N VAL A 425 -15.49 -12.88 25.16
CA VAL A 425 -14.68 -11.88 25.87
C VAL A 425 -13.35 -11.67 25.14
N ASP A 426 -12.61 -12.76 24.88
CA ASP A 426 -11.29 -12.69 24.22
C ASP A 426 -11.32 -11.94 22.88
N THR A 427 -12.33 -12.21 22.03
CA THR A 427 -12.47 -11.53 20.73
C THR A 427 -12.78 -10.04 20.89
N GLN A 428 -13.60 -9.68 21.89
CA GLN A 428 -13.88 -8.28 22.21
C GLN A 428 -12.63 -7.58 22.75
N GLU A 429 -11.81 -8.26 23.55
CA GLU A 429 -10.55 -7.72 24.07
C GLU A 429 -9.51 -7.52 22.96
N ILE A 430 -9.37 -8.47 22.05
CA ILE A 430 -8.54 -8.33 20.85
C ILE A 430 -9.00 -7.12 20.03
N ALA A 431 -10.31 -6.98 19.80
CA ALA A 431 -10.85 -5.84 19.08
C ALA A 431 -10.57 -4.52 19.80
N ARG A 432 -10.71 -4.46 21.14
CA ARG A 432 -10.34 -3.30 21.96
C ARG A 432 -8.86 -2.95 21.82
N ASP A 433 -7.97 -3.94 21.94
CA ASP A 433 -6.52 -3.73 21.93
C ASP A 433 -6.06 -3.20 20.56
N CYS A 434 -6.55 -3.80 19.47
CA CYS A 434 -6.28 -3.34 18.11
C CYS A 434 -6.90 -1.96 17.80
N TYR A 435 -8.12 -1.70 18.28
CA TYR A 435 -8.76 -0.40 18.12
C TYR A 435 -7.98 0.69 18.86
N GLY A 436 -7.55 0.42 20.09
CA GLY A 436 -6.73 1.34 20.89
C GLY A 436 -5.35 1.60 20.26
N LEU A 437 -4.72 0.57 19.68
CA LEU A 437 -3.50 0.71 18.90
C LEU A 437 -3.69 1.68 17.73
N LEU A 438 -4.69 1.44 16.88
CA LEU A 438 -4.93 2.27 15.70
C LEU A 438 -5.33 3.70 16.08
N LEU A 439 -6.06 3.89 17.18
CA LEU A 439 -6.40 5.20 17.70
C LEU A 439 -5.16 5.98 18.16
N GLU A 440 -4.25 5.35 18.94
CA GLU A 440 -2.98 5.95 19.31
C GLU A 440 -2.13 6.28 18.09
N MET A 441 -2.07 5.34 17.13
CA MET A 441 -1.32 5.46 15.90
C MET A 441 -1.77 6.68 15.10
N THR A 442 -3.08 6.80 14.83
CA THR A 442 -3.67 7.94 14.12
C THR A 442 -3.43 9.26 14.87
N TRP A 443 -3.57 9.29 16.20
CA TRP A 443 -3.27 10.50 16.97
C TRP A 443 -1.81 10.93 16.82
N ARG A 444 -0.86 9.98 16.93
CA ARG A 444 0.57 10.28 16.77
C ARG A 444 0.92 10.77 15.38
N THR A 445 0.27 10.26 14.35
CA THR A 445 0.47 10.70 12.97
C THR A 445 0.16 12.17 12.79
N TRP A 446 -0.99 12.61 13.29
CA TRP A 446 -1.37 14.01 13.22
C TRP A 446 -0.32 14.89 13.90
N GLU A 447 0.16 14.47 15.06
CA GLU A 447 1.22 15.17 15.78
C GLU A 447 2.57 15.14 15.05
N GLU A 448 2.88 14.07 14.30
CA GLU A 448 4.08 14.03 13.45
C GLU A 448 3.98 14.91 12.23
N LEU A 449 2.82 15.01 11.59
CA LEU A 449 2.62 15.93 10.48
C LEU A 449 2.76 17.37 10.92
N GLU A 450 2.18 17.70 12.07
CA GLU A 450 2.41 19.00 12.69
C GLU A 450 3.92 19.23 12.88
N LYS A 451 4.62 18.30 13.53
CA LYS A 451 6.06 18.41 13.79
C LYS A 451 6.91 18.59 12.52
N LEU A 452 6.63 17.83 11.46
CA LEU A 452 7.37 17.87 10.19
C LEU A 452 7.14 19.19 9.45
N HIS A 453 5.89 19.64 9.33
CA HIS A 453 5.58 20.78 8.47
C HIS A 453 5.64 22.12 9.20
N VAL A 454 5.39 22.13 10.52
CA VAL A 454 5.34 23.37 11.31
C VAL A 454 6.70 23.69 11.94
N PRO A 455 7.21 22.98 12.97
CA PRO A 455 8.57 23.21 13.48
C PRO A 455 9.71 22.98 12.48
N GLN A 456 9.65 21.91 11.69
CA GLN A 456 10.78 21.55 10.80
C GLN A 456 10.67 22.17 9.40
N ALA A 457 9.55 22.82 9.08
CA ALA A 457 9.30 23.47 7.79
C ALA A 457 9.55 22.55 6.57
N ARG A 458 9.21 21.26 6.69
CA ARG A 458 9.32 20.29 5.59
C ARG A 458 8.25 20.56 4.51
N PRO A 459 8.57 20.34 3.22
CA PRO A 459 7.58 20.40 2.14
C PRO A 459 6.48 19.35 2.34
N SER A 460 5.36 19.51 1.63
CA SER A 460 4.19 18.62 1.72
C SER A 460 4.45 17.20 1.23
N LEU A 461 5.35 17.05 0.25
CA LEU A 461 5.82 15.76 -0.26
C LEU A 461 7.29 15.54 0.11
N ASN A 462 7.62 14.30 0.47
CA ASN A 462 8.96 13.90 0.90
C ASN A 462 9.47 12.78 -0.01
N TYR A 463 10.76 12.81 -0.35
CA TYR A 463 11.31 11.93 -1.37
C TYR A 463 12.44 11.05 -0.84
N ARG A 464 12.93 11.31 0.38
CA ARG A 464 14.00 10.54 1.01
C ARG A 464 13.60 10.08 2.40
N MET A 465 14.09 8.91 2.81
CA MET A 465 13.80 8.37 4.15
C MET A 465 14.25 9.33 5.28
N GLN A 466 15.36 10.04 5.06
CA GLN A 466 15.90 11.04 5.99
C GLN A 466 14.98 12.28 6.17
N ASP A 467 14.02 12.51 5.28
CA ASP A 467 13.15 13.69 5.36
C ASP A 467 12.11 13.54 6.50
N PHE A 468 11.89 12.30 6.97
CA PHE A 468 11.00 11.97 8.08
C PHE A 468 11.69 11.92 9.46
N LEU A 469 12.99 12.19 9.52
CA LEU A 469 13.80 12.22 10.75
C LEU A 469 13.93 13.67 11.24
#